data_AF-A0A016VS54-F1
#
_entry.id   AF-A0A016VS54-F1
#
_cell.length_a   1.000
_cell.length_b   1.000
_cell.length_c   1.000
_cell.angle_alpha   90.00
_cell.angle_beta   90.00
_cell.angle_gamma   90.00
#
_symmetry.space_group_name_H-M   'P 1'
#
loop_
_entity.id
_entity.type
_entity.pdbx_description
1 polymer ?
#
loop_
_entity_poly.entity_id
_entity_poly.type
_entity_poly.pdbx_seq_one_letter_code
_entity_poly.pdbx_strand_id
1 'polypeptide(L)'
;MIQRFVVFATILFVHISAVKLEDFPEEYRELMPERVKSLIVGLSSQEQATMKEVYENLHTYKNDQEVVAAIRAKSPGLASKLEQFQSWWSEKAAGLGPEARAYFDAV
;
A
#
# COMPACT_ATOMS: atom_id res chain seq x y z
N MET A 1 -7.24 14.25 -4.21
CA MET A 1 -6.06 14.00 -3.36
C MET A 1 -6.02 12.58 -2.78
N ILE A 2 -7.15 11.99 -2.38
CA ILE A 2 -7.16 10.63 -1.82
C ILE A 2 -7.42 9.54 -2.89
N GLN A 3 -8.23 9.84 -3.93
CA GLN A 3 -8.52 8.90 -5.05
C GLN A 3 -7.30 8.39 -5.83
N ARG A 4 -6.15 9.07 -5.76
CA ARG A 4 -4.89 8.67 -6.41
C ARG A 4 -4.04 7.73 -5.55
N PHE A 5 -4.23 7.76 -4.24
CA PHE A 5 -3.66 6.79 -3.32
C PHE A 5 -4.18 5.39 -3.62
N VAL A 6 -5.44 5.27 -4.03
CA VAL A 6 -6.01 4.01 -4.54
C VAL A 6 -5.24 3.51 -5.75
N VAL A 7 -4.82 4.36 -6.69
CA VAL A 7 -4.11 3.94 -7.90
C VAL A 7 -2.70 3.42 -7.58
N PHE A 8 -1.93 4.15 -6.77
CA PHE A 8 -0.60 3.70 -6.32
C PHE A 8 -0.67 2.49 -5.38
N ALA A 9 -1.65 2.47 -4.47
CA ALA A 9 -1.95 1.33 -3.63
C ALA A 9 -2.43 0.14 -4.47
N THR A 10 -3.18 0.32 -5.56
CA THR A 10 -3.57 -0.77 -6.47
C THR A 10 -2.40 -1.32 -7.25
N ILE A 11 -1.48 -0.49 -7.74
CA ILE A 11 -0.27 -0.98 -8.44
C ILE A 11 0.61 -1.76 -7.45
N LEU A 12 0.73 -1.30 -6.20
CA LEU A 12 1.39 -2.04 -5.13
C LEU A 12 0.58 -3.30 -4.71
N PHE A 13 -0.75 -3.25 -4.61
CA PHE A 13 -1.62 -4.37 -4.19
C PHE A 13 -1.73 -5.48 -5.24
N VAL A 14 -1.72 -5.14 -6.54
CA VAL A 14 -1.64 -6.10 -7.67
C VAL A 14 -0.44 -7.01 -7.49
N HIS A 15 0.67 -6.43 -7.05
CA HIS A 15 1.91 -7.19 -6.85
C HIS A 15 1.90 -7.85 -5.47
N ILE A 16 1.72 -7.11 -4.36
CA ILE A 16 1.92 -7.62 -2.99
C ILE A 16 1.05 -8.84 -2.62
N SER A 17 -0.12 -9.01 -3.25
CA SER A 17 -1.04 -10.10 -2.92
C SER A 17 -0.58 -11.51 -3.33
N ALA A 18 0.50 -11.63 -4.12
CA ALA A 18 1.18 -12.90 -4.42
C ALA A 18 2.70 -12.79 -4.61
N VAL A 19 3.27 -11.57 -4.54
CA VAL A 19 4.68 -11.29 -4.87
C VAL A 19 5.54 -11.32 -3.62
N LYS A 20 6.51 -12.22 -3.61
CA LYS A 20 7.66 -12.18 -2.71
C LYS A 20 8.57 -11.05 -3.16
N LEU A 21 9.36 -10.51 -2.23
CA LEU A 21 10.36 -9.50 -2.58
C LEU A 21 11.28 -9.97 -3.73
N GLU A 22 11.57 -11.27 -3.78
CA GLU A 22 12.37 -11.96 -4.80
C GLU A 22 11.80 -11.89 -6.22
N ASP A 23 10.49 -11.70 -6.36
CA ASP A 23 9.81 -11.63 -7.67
C ASP A 23 10.02 -10.27 -8.35
N PHE A 24 10.52 -9.25 -7.62
CA PHE A 24 10.95 -7.99 -8.22
C PHE A 24 12.38 -8.12 -8.78
N PRO A 25 12.67 -7.57 -9.97
CA PRO A 25 14.04 -7.49 -10.47
C PRO A 25 14.95 -6.77 -9.47
N GLU A 26 16.21 -7.18 -9.41
CA GLU A 26 17.18 -6.69 -8.42
C GLU A 26 17.30 -5.16 -8.41
N GLU A 27 17.36 -4.55 -9.60
CA GLU A 27 17.40 -3.10 -9.79
C GLU A 27 16.21 -2.38 -9.12
N TYR A 28 15.00 -2.95 -9.18
CA TYR A 28 13.84 -2.36 -8.50
C TYR A 28 13.88 -2.61 -6.99
N ARG A 29 14.38 -3.77 -6.54
CA ARG A 29 14.55 -4.06 -5.11
C ARG A 29 15.53 -3.10 -4.45
N GLU A 30 16.61 -2.72 -5.13
CA GLU A 30 17.58 -1.76 -4.59
C GLU A 30 16.99 -0.36 -4.38
N LEU A 31 16.07 0.05 -5.26
CA LEU A 31 15.40 1.36 -5.18
C LEU A 31 14.29 1.42 -4.12
N MET A 32 13.81 0.27 -3.63
CA MET A 32 12.74 0.23 -2.64
C MET A 32 13.24 0.66 -1.25
N PRO A 33 12.53 1.58 -0.57
CA PRO A 33 12.83 1.89 0.82
C PRO A 33 12.72 0.65 1.72
N GLU A 34 13.61 0.53 2.70
CA GLU A 34 13.64 -0.61 3.64
C GLU A 34 12.29 -0.87 4.35
N ARG A 35 11.52 0.20 4.61
CA ARG A 35 10.19 0.08 5.21
C ARG A 35 9.16 -0.57 4.27
N VAL A 36 9.31 -0.40 2.96
CA VAL A 36 8.48 -1.09 1.95
C VAL A 36 8.86 -2.56 1.89
N LYS A 37 10.16 -2.89 1.86
CA LYS A 37 10.64 -4.29 1.92
C LYS A 37 10.14 -5.00 3.17
N SER A 38 10.24 -4.32 4.31
CA SER A 38 9.78 -4.83 5.62
C SER A 38 8.28 -5.08 5.64
N LEU A 39 7.48 -4.23 4.98
CA LEU A 39 6.04 -4.46 4.85
C LEU A 39 5.78 -5.74 4.05
N ILE A 40 6.42 -5.91 2.88
CA ILE A 40 6.22 -7.07 2.00
C ILE A 40 6.61 -8.38 2.70
N VAL A 41 7.78 -8.42 3.33
CA VAL A 41 8.27 -9.60 4.06
C VAL A 41 7.44 -9.87 5.33
N GLY A 42 6.92 -8.81 5.97
CA GLY A 42 6.15 -8.90 7.20
C GLY A 42 4.68 -9.31 7.03
N LEU A 43 4.20 -9.52 5.80
CA LEU A 43 2.84 -9.97 5.52
C LEU A 43 2.75 -11.50 5.57
N SER A 44 1.86 -12.01 6.42
CA SER A 44 1.51 -13.43 6.43
C SER A 44 0.70 -13.82 5.19
N SER A 45 0.67 -15.11 4.86
CA SER A 45 -0.10 -15.63 3.73
C SER A 45 -1.60 -15.27 3.81
N GLN A 46 -2.17 -15.23 5.03
CA GLN A 46 -3.56 -14.83 5.25
C GLN A 46 -3.80 -13.34 4.94
N GLU A 47 -2.85 -12.49 5.33
CA GLU A 47 -2.91 -11.05 5.03
C GLU A 47 -2.75 -10.79 3.54
N GLN A 48 -1.84 -11.51 2.86
CA GLN A 48 -1.70 -11.45 1.40
C GLN A 48 -2.97 -11.89 0.67
N ALA A 49 -3.60 -12.99 1.12
CA ALA A 49 -4.88 -13.45 0.57
C ALA A 49 -6.01 -12.42 0.79
N THR A 50 -6.03 -11.78 1.97
CA THR A 50 -6.98 -10.70 2.26
C THR A 50 -6.78 -9.51 1.32
N MET A 51 -5.52 -9.12 1.08
CA MET A 51 -5.19 -8.05 0.13
C MET A 51 -5.65 -8.41 -1.29
N LYS A 52 -5.43 -9.66 -1.71
CA LYS A 52 -5.87 -10.17 -3.01
C LYS A 52 -7.39 -10.04 -3.18
N GLU A 53 -8.13 -10.54 -2.20
CA GLU A 53 -9.59 -10.56 -2.25
C GLU A 53 -10.16 -9.14 -2.29
N VAL A 54 -9.62 -8.23 -1.48
CA VAL A 54 -10.05 -6.82 -1.49
C VAL A 54 -9.72 -6.15 -2.83
N TYR A 55 -8.58 -6.48 -3.44
CA TYR A 55 -8.21 -5.98 -4.76
C TYR A 55 -9.12 -6.52 -5.88
N GLU A 56 -9.45 -7.81 -5.89
CA GLU A 56 -10.37 -8.40 -6.86
C GLU A 56 -11.77 -7.77 -6.77
N ASN A 57 -12.20 -7.44 -5.55
CA ASN A 57 -13.47 -6.77 -5.28
C ASN A 57 -13.37 -5.23 -5.28
N LEU A 58 -12.27 -4.63 -5.73
CA LEU A 58 -12.06 -3.20 -5.62
C LEU A 58 -13.18 -2.39 -6.30
N HIS A 59 -13.68 -2.90 -7.43
CA HIS A 59 -14.78 -2.35 -8.21
C HIS A 59 -16.13 -2.30 -7.46
N THR A 60 -16.27 -3.07 -6.38
CA THR A 60 -17.49 -3.11 -5.56
C THR A 60 -17.52 -2.02 -4.49
N TYR A 61 -16.35 -1.45 -4.14
CA TYR A 61 -16.23 -0.41 -3.13
C TYR A 61 -16.39 0.97 -3.77
N LYS A 62 -17.22 1.81 -3.15
CA LYS A 62 -17.53 3.15 -3.68
C LYS A 62 -16.45 4.17 -3.37
N ASN A 63 -15.67 3.91 -2.33
CA ASN A 63 -14.63 4.80 -1.83
C ASN A 63 -13.62 4.05 -0.96
N ASP A 64 -12.52 4.72 -0.65
CA ASP A 64 -11.40 4.21 0.14
C ASP A 64 -11.80 3.80 1.56
N GLN A 65 -12.81 4.45 2.16
CA GLN A 65 -13.27 4.09 3.50
C GLN A 65 -13.91 2.71 3.51
N GLU A 66 -14.66 2.35 2.46
CA GLU A 66 -15.21 1.01 2.31
C GLU A 66 -14.11 -0.05 2.12
N VAL A 67 -13.04 0.27 1.37
CA VAL A 67 -11.87 -0.60 1.21
C VAL A 67 -11.18 -0.83 2.57
N VAL A 68 -10.90 0.23 3.32
CA VAL A 68 -10.27 0.14 4.64
C VAL A 68 -11.14 -0.63 5.62
N ALA A 69 -12.46 -0.40 5.61
CA ALA A 69 -13.41 -1.14 6.43
C ALA A 69 -13.40 -2.65 6.09
N ALA A 70 -13.38 -3.00 4.81
CA ALA A 70 -13.30 -4.39 4.36
C ALA A 70 -12.00 -5.07 4.79
N ILE A 71 -10.85 -4.39 4.65
CA ILE A 71 -9.55 -4.88 5.13
C ILE A 71 -9.60 -5.07 6.65
N ARG A 72 -10.08 -4.09 7.41
CA ARG A 72 -10.13 -4.16 8.87
C ARG A 72 -11.07 -5.26 9.38
N ALA A 73 -12.19 -5.51 8.69
CA ALA A 73 -13.12 -6.58 9.03
C ALA A 73 -12.51 -7.97 8.81
N LYS A 74 -11.70 -8.15 7.75
CA LYS A 74 -11.07 -9.42 7.40
C LYS A 74 -9.76 -9.68 8.14
N SER A 75 -8.95 -8.63 8.31
CA SER A 75 -7.65 -8.69 8.97
C SER A 75 -7.34 -7.36 9.68
N PRO A 76 -7.68 -7.26 10.98
CA PRO A 76 -7.32 -6.10 11.80
C PRO A 76 -5.80 -5.86 11.87
N GLY A 77 -5.01 -6.93 11.86
CA GLY A 77 -3.54 -6.86 11.85
C GLY A 77 -3.00 -6.21 10.57
N LEU A 78 -3.56 -6.59 9.41
CA LEU A 78 -3.23 -5.96 8.13
C LEU A 78 -3.61 -4.48 8.13
N ALA A 79 -4.81 -4.14 8.62
CA ALA A 79 -5.24 -2.74 8.69
C ALA A 79 -4.27 -1.89 9.52
N SER A 80 -3.83 -2.40 10.67
CA SER A 80 -2.85 -1.71 11.52
C SER A 80 -1.49 -1.52 10.82
N LYS A 81 -0.99 -2.54 10.10
CA LYS A 81 0.26 -2.42 9.32
C LYS A 81 0.14 -1.38 8.20
N LEU A 82 -0.99 -1.34 7.49
CA LEU A 82 -1.23 -0.37 6.43
C LEU A 82 -1.36 1.06 6.97
N GLU A 83 -2.03 1.25 8.11
CA GLU A 83 -2.10 2.55 8.79
C GLU A 83 -0.71 3.05 9.21
N GLN A 84 0.12 2.18 9.78
CA GLN A 84 1.50 2.52 10.14
C GLN A 84 2.36 2.86 8.92
N PHE A 85 2.12 2.20 7.78
CA PHE A 85 2.80 2.50 6.54
C PHE A 85 2.35 3.86 5.97
N GLN A 86 1.05 4.13 5.98
CA GLN A 86 0.48 5.38 5.52
C GLN A 86 0.95 6.58 6.36
N SER A 87 0.97 6.45 7.69
CA SER A 87 1.48 7.49 8.58
C SER A 87 2.94 7.83 8.27
N TRP A 88 3.79 6.81 8.12
CA TRP A 88 5.20 7.02 7.73
C TRP A 88 5.33 7.69 6.37
N TRP A 89 4.54 7.28 5.38
CA TRP A 89 4.54 7.89 4.05
C TRP A 89 4.11 9.37 4.11
N SER A 90 3.07 9.67 4.90
CA SER A 90 2.59 11.03 5.12
C SER A 90 3.62 11.90 5.84
N GLU A 91 4.34 11.37 6.83
CA GLU A 91 5.43 12.07 7.50
C GLU A 91 6.56 12.43 6.53
N LYS A 92 6.95 11.49 5.65
CA LYS A 92 7.94 11.76 4.60
C LYS A 92 7.46 12.84 3.65
N ALA A 93 6.19 12.79 3.25
CA ALA A 93 5.59 13.78 2.39
C ALA A 93 5.46 15.16 3.05
N ALA A 94 5.28 15.22 4.38
CA ALA A 94 5.23 16.48 5.13
C ALA A 94 6.61 17.17 5.24
N GLY A 95 7.70 16.40 5.16
CA GLY A 95 9.06 16.92 5.12
C GLY A 95 9.52 17.43 3.75
N LEU A 96 8.67 17.35 2.72
CA LEU A 96 9.02 17.81 1.37
C LEU A 96 8.91 19.33 1.26
N GLY A 97 9.82 19.93 0.49
CA GLY A 97 9.69 21.33 0.07
C GLY A 97 8.48 21.54 -0.85
N PRO A 98 8.05 22.80 -1.10
CA PRO A 98 6.79 23.09 -1.79
C PRO A 98 6.65 22.45 -3.17
N GLU A 99 7.72 22.43 -3.96
CA GLU A 99 7.73 21.85 -5.31
C GLU A 99 7.63 20.31 -5.28
N ALA A 100 8.43 19.66 -4.43
CA ALA A 100 8.38 18.21 -4.25
C ALA A 100 7.05 17.75 -3.63
N ARG A 101 6.45 18.58 -2.76
CA ARG A 101 5.12 18.36 -2.19
C ARG A 101 4.04 18.49 -3.25
N ALA A 102 4.10 19.52 -4.10
CA ALA A 102 3.17 19.69 -5.21
C ALA A 102 3.26 18.52 -6.19
N TYR A 103 4.47 18.04 -6.52
CA TYR A 103 4.65 16.82 -7.31
C TYR A 103 4.02 15.61 -6.61
N PHE A 104 4.28 15.42 -5.32
CA PHE A 104 3.70 14.33 -4.53
C PHE A 104 2.16 14.35 -4.50
N ASP A 105 1.54 15.52 -4.28
CA ASP A 105 0.08 15.67 -4.23
C ASP A 105 -0.56 15.58 -5.63
N ALA A 106 0.22 15.83 -6.68
CA ALA A 106 -0.18 15.77 -8.08
C ALA A 106 0.01 14.39 -8.73
N VAL A 107 0.53 13.40 -8.01
CA VAL A 107 0.67 12.00 -8.45
C VAL A 107 -0.36 11.13 -7.72
#